data_AF-A0A7X8HQB4-F1
#
_entry.id   AF-A0A7X8HQB4-F1
#
_cell.length_a   1.000
_cell.length_b   1.000
_cell.length_c   1.000
_cell.angle_alpha   90.00
_cell.angle_beta   90.00
_cell.angle_gamma   90.00
#
_symmetry.space_group_name_H-M   'P 1'
#
loop_
_entity.id
_entity.type
_entity.pdbx_description
1 polymer ?
#
loop_
_entity_poly.entity_id
_entity_poly.type
_entity_poly.pdbx_seq_one_letter_code
_entity_poly.pdbx_strand_id
1 'polypeptide(L)'
;MNLSGGTDLIRISRIEELLESKGEAFLRRIFTDGEIQYIRSKNLSPQTIAGIFAAKEAVSKAIGTGIGKVGWRDIEVCHCKKGKPYIELHREGLRLSRRLRIDGIDISISHEGEYAMAFAIAGGLRTPTDVDIPKEIRGILPKRNEDSHKGSFGRVGIVAGSRGMVGASYLSTMAALRTGSGLVYSIVPRGIEDILSIKLVEAIIKSVEDGGRGHFTMDSYEELRDIFRDMDVLAIGPGMGVDEDRVELVGRLLMDYEGPIVLDADGINCLSKGNISSILANRDGKTVITPHLGELSRLLDMDLADIREDLVGHVRNIAQKHDIIVVVKGANTMVADGDGRLYTNTTGNPGMATAGSGDVLTGMIASLIGQGMEPYEAAISGVYCHGLAGDLAEEDKGQYGMISRDILENIPYTMEILIGRE
;
A
#
# COMPACT_ATOMS: atom_id res chain seq x y z
N MET A 1 -1.04 8.67 11.64
CA MET A 1 -2.33 8.92 12.31
C MET A 1 -2.46 10.42 12.49
N ASN A 2 -3.50 11.05 11.92
CA ASN A 2 -3.77 12.45 12.19
C ASN A 2 -4.58 12.51 13.48
N LEU A 3 -4.06 13.20 14.49
CA LEU A 3 -4.72 13.38 15.78
C LEU A 3 -4.87 14.88 16.03
N SER A 4 -6.08 15.28 16.39
CA SER A 4 -6.38 16.65 16.80
C SER A 4 -7.26 16.65 18.02
N GLY A 5 -7.05 17.65 18.88
CA GLY A 5 -7.75 17.77 20.16
C GLY A 5 -8.54 19.06 20.22
N GLY A 6 -9.65 19.03 20.97
CA GLY A 6 -10.43 20.22 21.28
C GLY A 6 -10.97 20.15 22.69
N THR A 7 -11.03 21.31 23.36
CA THR A 7 -11.64 21.44 24.68
C THR A 7 -12.50 22.69 24.74
N ASP A 8 -13.57 22.61 25.53
CA ASP A 8 -14.39 23.77 25.87
C ASP A 8 -14.89 23.72 27.31
N LEU A 9 -15.14 24.90 27.87
CA LEU A 9 -15.59 25.11 29.24
C LEU A 9 -16.69 26.17 29.25
N ILE A 10 -17.86 25.81 29.77
CA ILE A 10 -19.07 26.62 29.76
C ILE A 10 -19.56 26.82 31.19
N ARG A 11 -19.93 28.06 31.53
CA ARG A 11 -20.68 28.34 32.76
C ARG A 11 -22.13 27.89 32.60
N ILE A 12 -22.63 27.12 33.56
CA ILE A 12 -24.00 26.59 33.55
C ILE A 12 -25.02 27.74 33.69
N SER A 13 -24.75 28.72 34.55
CA SER A 13 -25.55 29.94 34.69
C SER A 13 -25.76 30.70 33.37
N ARG A 14 -24.77 30.73 32.47
CA ARG A 14 -24.93 31.33 31.14
C ARG A 14 -25.97 30.60 30.29
N ILE A 15 -26.08 29.28 30.44
CA ILE A 15 -27.08 28.48 29.73
C ILE A 15 -28.47 28.70 30.33
N GLU A 16 -28.57 28.83 31.66
CA GLU A 16 -29.82 29.20 32.35
C GLU A 16 -30.37 30.52 31.82
N GLU A 17 -29.54 31.57 31.80
CA GLU A 17 -29.91 32.88 31.26
C GLU A 17 -30.40 32.81 29.80
N LEU A 18 -29.76 31.97 28.97
CA LEU A 18 -30.17 31.78 27.57
C LEU A 18 -31.49 31.02 27.44
N LEU A 19 -31.75 30.05 28.30
CA LEU A 19 -33.01 29.32 28.35
C LEU A 19 -34.15 30.23 28.82
N GLU A 20 -33.92 31.05 29.83
CA GLU A 20 -34.91 32.01 30.33
C GLU A 20 -35.23 33.09 29.29
N SER A 21 -34.20 33.65 28.66
CA SER A 21 -34.36 34.77 27.74
C SER A 21 -34.83 34.37 26.34
N LYS A 22 -34.42 33.20 25.83
CA LYS A 22 -34.67 32.79 24.43
C LYS A 22 -35.40 31.45 24.29
N GLY A 23 -35.43 30.64 25.35
CA GLY A 23 -36.14 29.36 25.41
C GLY A 23 -35.92 28.48 24.19
N GLU A 24 -37.02 28.10 23.57
CA GLU A 24 -37.05 27.15 22.45
C GLU A 24 -36.28 27.66 21.21
N ALA A 25 -36.21 28.98 20.98
CA ALA A 25 -35.48 29.54 19.85
C ALA A 25 -33.96 29.32 19.99
N PHE A 26 -33.44 29.38 21.22
CA PHE A 26 -32.06 29.01 21.51
C PHE A 26 -31.82 27.52 21.24
N LEU A 27 -32.70 26.65 21.76
CA LEU A 27 -32.55 25.22 21.61
C LEU A 27 -32.51 24.80 20.13
N ARG A 28 -33.47 25.27 19.33
CA ARG A 28 -33.57 24.93 17.90
C ARG A 28 -32.43 25.47 17.04
N ARG A 29 -31.76 26.53 17.49
CA ARG A 29 -30.61 27.09 16.77
C ARG A 29 -29.35 26.23 16.93
N ILE A 30 -29.16 25.65 18.12
CA ILE A 30 -27.90 25.01 18.51
C ILE A 30 -27.98 23.47 18.41
N PHE A 31 -29.09 22.89 18.83
CA PHE A 31 -29.22 21.45 18.99
C PHE A 31 -30.03 20.83 17.84
N THR A 32 -29.70 19.59 17.50
CA THR A 32 -30.49 18.75 16.60
C THR A 32 -31.79 18.31 17.27
N ASP A 33 -32.70 17.71 16.50
CA ASP A 33 -33.97 17.27 17.07
C ASP A 33 -33.78 16.07 18.02
N GLY A 34 -32.79 15.19 17.74
CA GLY A 34 -32.39 14.11 18.63
C GLY A 34 -31.83 14.60 19.96
N GLU A 35 -30.96 15.62 19.93
CA GLU A 35 -30.44 16.26 21.13
C GLU A 35 -31.53 16.96 21.94
N ILE A 36 -32.45 17.68 21.29
CA ILE A 36 -33.57 18.35 21.97
C ILE A 36 -34.45 17.31 22.68
N GLN A 37 -34.71 16.16 22.04
CA GLN A 37 -35.46 15.08 22.66
C GLN A 37 -34.72 14.52 23.89
N TYR A 38 -33.41 14.31 23.79
CA TYR A 38 -32.59 13.87 24.92
C TYR A 38 -32.59 14.90 26.05
N ILE A 39 -32.37 16.18 25.76
CA ILE A 39 -32.40 17.28 26.73
C ILE A 39 -33.76 17.34 27.44
N ARG A 40 -34.87 17.17 26.72
CA ARG A 40 -36.22 17.12 27.31
C ARG A 40 -36.41 15.91 28.22
N SER A 41 -35.86 14.75 27.85
CA SER A 41 -35.87 13.57 28.73
C SER A 41 -35.10 13.78 30.04
N LYS A 42 -34.20 14.78 30.07
CA LYS A 42 -33.46 15.23 31.24
C LYS A 42 -34.06 16.50 31.88
N ASN A 43 -35.35 16.75 31.66
CA ASN A 43 -36.11 17.88 32.23
C ASN A 43 -35.48 19.26 31.94
N LEU A 44 -34.90 19.44 30.75
CA LEU A 44 -34.24 20.70 30.35
C LEU A 44 -33.12 21.14 31.32
N SER A 45 -32.44 20.19 31.97
CA SER A 45 -31.34 20.46 32.90
C SER A 45 -30.27 21.38 32.27
N PRO A 46 -30.00 22.55 32.88
CA PRO A 46 -28.95 23.45 32.39
C PRO A 46 -27.57 22.80 32.37
N GLN A 47 -27.27 21.90 33.31
CA GLN A 47 -26.03 21.12 33.33
C GLN A 47 -25.91 20.23 32.08
N THR A 48 -26.99 19.54 31.72
CA THR A 48 -27.03 18.67 30.53
C THR A 48 -26.83 19.51 29.26
N ILE A 49 -27.51 20.64 29.17
CA ILE A 49 -27.44 21.52 28.00
C ILE A 49 -26.05 22.14 27.88
N ALA A 50 -25.45 22.59 28.99
CA ALA A 50 -24.09 23.11 29.04
C ALA A 50 -23.06 22.05 28.63
N GLY A 51 -23.22 20.80 29.08
CA GLY A 51 -22.34 19.69 28.69
C GLY A 51 -22.38 19.40 27.19
N ILE A 52 -23.58 19.32 26.59
CA ILE A 52 -23.73 19.11 25.14
C ILE A 52 -23.19 20.32 24.36
N PHE A 53 -23.43 21.54 24.84
CA PHE A 53 -22.89 22.76 24.24
C PHE A 53 -21.36 22.75 24.21
N ALA A 54 -20.73 22.47 25.36
CA ALA A 54 -19.29 22.36 25.48
C ALA A 54 -18.73 21.26 24.55
N ALA A 55 -19.43 20.12 24.45
CA ALA A 55 -19.04 19.03 23.57
C ALA A 55 -19.03 19.45 22.10
N LYS A 56 -20.05 20.18 21.62
CA LYS A 56 -20.07 20.70 20.24
C LYS A 56 -18.91 21.65 19.95
N GLU A 57 -18.63 22.57 20.88
CA GLU A 57 -17.49 23.48 20.75
C GLU A 57 -16.16 22.73 20.71
N ALA A 58 -15.96 21.77 21.63
CA ALA A 58 -14.77 20.92 21.69
C ALA A 58 -14.57 20.15 20.37
N VAL A 59 -15.63 19.55 19.82
CA VAL A 59 -15.58 18.85 18.52
C VAL A 59 -15.24 19.81 17.39
N SER A 60 -15.83 21.01 17.35
CA SER A 60 -15.54 22.00 16.30
C SER A 60 -14.07 22.45 16.28
N LYS A 61 -13.44 22.50 17.47
CA LYS A 61 -12.01 22.79 17.65
C LYS A 61 -11.15 21.61 17.24
N ALA A 62 -11.55 20.39 17.59
CA ALA A 62 -10.86 19.17 17.16
C ALA A 62 -10.85 19.04 15.62
N ILE A 63 -11.92 19.45 14.94
CA ILE A 63 -12.00 19.48 13.47
C ILE A 63 -11.24 20.69 12.87
N GLY A 64 -10.63 21.56 13.70
CA GLY A 64 -9.69 22.61 13.27
C GLY A 64 -10.33 23.84 12.62
N THR A 65 -11.66 23.98 12.67
CA THR A 65 -12.37 25.10 12.02
C THR A 65 -13.06 26.04 12.99
N GLY A 66 -13.39 25.57 14.20
CA GLY A 66 -14.28 26.27 15.13
C GLY A 66 -15.73 26.36 14.63
N ILE A 67 -16.65 26.79 15.50
CA ILE A 67 -18.03 27.08 15.14
C ILE A 67 -18.09 28.30 14.21
N GLY A 68 -18.86 28.17 13.11
CA GLY A 68 -19.05 29.21 12.10
C GLY A 68 -18.70 28.73 10.70
N LYS A 69 -17.60 27.96 10.56
CA LYS A 69 -17.32 27.16 9.36
C LYS A 69 -18.08 25.85 9.38
N VAL A 70 -18.17 25.21 10.55
CA VAL A 70 -19.12 24.13 10.81
C VAL A 70 -20.29 24.70 11.60
N GLY A 71 -21.51 24.29 11.25
CA GLY A 71 -22.72 24.70 11.94
C GLY A 71 -22.90 23.95 13.26
N TRP A 72 -23.62 24.56 14.19
CA TRP A 72 -23.96 23.91 15.46
C TRP A 72 -24.70 22.58 15.29
N ARG A 73 -25.61 22.52 14.31
CA ARG A 73 -26.41 21.32 14.00
C ARG A 73 -25.70 20.34 13.06
N ASP A 74 -24.48 20.66 12.63
CA ASP A 74 -23.62 19.73 11.88
C ASP A 74 -22.86 18.78 12.80
N ILE A 75 -22.90 19.03 14.11
CA ILE A 75 -22.35 18.18 15.16
C ILE A 75 -23.51 17.73 16.05
N GLU A 76 -23.68 16.44 16.24
CA GLU A 76 -24.68 15.86 17.13
C GLU A 76 -24.02 15.02 18.22
N VAL A 77 -24.38 15.29 19.48
CA VAL A 77 -23.92 14.55 20.65
C VAL A 77 -24.95 13.50 21.02
N CYS A 78 -24.71 12.27 20.57
CA CYS A 78 -25.56 11.12 20.86
C CYS A 78 -25.11 10.41 22.14
N HIS A 79 -25.98 9.58 22.72
CA HIS A 79 -25.69 8.81 23.92
C HIS A 79 -26.11 7.36 23.74
N CYS A 80 -25.22 6.41 24.04
CA CYS A 80 -25.55 4.99 23.94
C CYS A 80 -26.46 4.53 25.09
N LYS A 81 -26.96 3.28 25.05
CA LYS A 81 -27.82 2.72 26.12
C LYS A 81 -27.21 2.79 27.52
N LYS A 82 -25.88 2.81 27.63
CA LYS A 82 -25.13 2.93 28.89
C LYS A 82 -24.83 4.39 29.29
N GLY A 83 -25.29 5.37 28.51
CA GLY A 83 -25.09 6.80 28.75
C GLY A 83 -23.75 7.36 28.29
N LYS A 84 -22.86 6.57 27.66
CA LYS A 84 -21.60 7.07 27.11
C LYS A 84 -21.91 7.98 25.89
N PRO A 85 -21.39 9.22 25.86
CA PRO A 85 -21.56 10.11 24.71
C PRO A 85 -20.72 9.65 23.51
N TYR A 86 -21.21 9.90 22.31
CA TYR A 86 -20.50 9.73 21.05
C TYR A 86 -20.96 10.79 20.04
N ILE A 87 -20.17 11.02 18.97
CA ILE A 87 -20.40 12.10 18.02
C ILE A 87 -20.89 11.55 16.68
N GLU A 88 -21.94 12.17 16.14
CA GLU A 88 -22.32 12.04 14.74
C GLU A 88 -22.13 13.39 14.05
N LEU A 89 -21.52 13.36 12.86
CA LEU A 89 -21.31 14.55 12.04
C LEU A 89 -22.24 14.54 10.84
N HIS A 90 -22.81 15.71 10.56
CA HIS A 90 -23.76 15.93 9.48
C HIS A 90 -23.26 17.00 8.53
N ARG A 91 -23.75 16.98 7.27
CA ARG A 91 -23.57 18.05 6.28
C ARG A 91 -22.11 18.53 6.16
N GLU A 92 -21.82 19.78 6.51
CA GLU A 92 -20.49 20.36 6.39
C GLU A 92 -19.50 19.75 7.40
N GLY A 93 -19.97 19.32 8.57
CA GLY A 93 -19.15 18.58 9.54
C GLY A 93 -18.64 17.26 8.97
N LEU A 94 -19.51 16.50 8.30
CA LEU A 94 -19.14 15.25 7.64
C LEU A 94 -18.21 15.49 6.44
N ARG A 95 -18.43 16.56 5.67
CA ARG A 95 -17.53 16.93 4.57
C ARG A 95 -16.14 17.30 5.08
N LEU A 96 -16.06 18.07 6.16
CA LEU A 96 -14.80 18.47 6.77
C LEU A 96 -14.07 17.28 7.40
N SER A 97 -14.76 16.37 8.09
CA SER A 97 -14.13 15.18 8.65
C SER A 97 -13.50 14.29 7.58
N ARG A 98 -14.18 14.10 6.44
CA ARG A 98 -13.62 13.38 5.28
C ARG A 98 -12.38 14.08 4.71
N ARG A 99 -12.46 15.39 4.50
CA ARG A 99 -11.32 16.20 4.00
C ARG A 99 -10.11 16.13 4.94
N LEU A 100 -10.35 16.08 6.24
CA LEU A 100 -9.32 16.03 7.28
C LEU A 100 -8.92 14.59 7.65
N ARG A 101 -9.55 13.59 7.05
CA ARG A 101 -9.35 12.16 7.31
C ARG A 101 -9.51 11.81 8.78
N ILE A 102 -10.63 12.25 9.35
CA ILE A 102 -11.09 11.93 10.69
C ILE A 102 -12.11 10.81 10.58
N ASP A 103 -11.75 9.61 11.04
CA ASP A 103 -12.61 8.41 11.02
C ASP A 103 -13.41 8.24 12.31
N GLY A 104 -12.98 8.90 13.39
CA GLY A 104 -13.62 8.82 14.69
C GLY A 104 -13.36 10.04 15.54
N ILE A 105 -14.32 10.35 16.42
CA ILE A 105 -14.19 11.39 17.44
C ILE A 105 -14.61 10.81 18.78
N ASP A 106 -13.64 10.66 19.69
CA ASP A 106 -13.90 10.33 21.08
C ASP A 106 -14.20 11.62 21.86
N ILE A 107 -15.22 11.56 22.72
CA ILE A 107 -15.70 12.70 23.50
C ILE A 107 -15.86 12.30 24.96
N SER A 108 -15.44 13.20 25.84
CA SER A 108 -15.71 13.13 27.28
C SER A 108 -16.36 14.43 27.74
N ILE A 109 -17.37 14.32 28.59
CA ILE A 109 -18.14 15.45 29.13
C ILE A 109 -18.12 15.31 30.65
N SER A 110 -17.82 16.40 31.35
CA SER A 110 -17.85 16.48 32.81
C SER A 110 -18.48 17.78 33.26
N HIS A 111 -19.00 17.81 34.48
CA HIS A 111 -19.52 19.04 35.09
C HIS A 111 -19.20 19.05 36.59
N GLU A 112 -18.85 20.22 37.12
CA GLU A 112 -18.58 20.42 38.54
C GLU A 112 -19.01 21.84 38.93
N GLY A 113 -19.90 21.94 39.93
CA GLY A 113 -20.45 23.22 40.39
C GLY A 113 -21.07 24.05 39.26
N GLU A 114 -20.48 25.22 38.99
CA GLU A 114 -20.93 26.21 38.01
C GLU A 114 -20.46 25.94 36.57
N TYR A 115 -19.68 24.88 36.33
CA TYR A 115 -19.04 24.66 35.03
C TYR A 115 -19.36 23.29 34.45
N ALA A 116 -19.55 23.26 33.13
CA ALA A 116 -19.53 22.07 32.31
C ALA A 116 -18.34 22.15 31.34
N MET A 117 -17.63 21.04 31.16
CA MET A 117 -16.50 20.94 30.24
C MET A 117 -16.65 19.74 29.32
N ALA A 118 -16.02 19.86 28.15
CA ALA A 118 -15.86 18.72 27.26
C ALA A 118 -14.46 18.68 26.65
N PHE A 119 -14.03 17.47 26.32
CA PHE A 119 -12.78 17.19 25.65
C PHE A 119 -13.02 16.20 24.51
N ALA A 120 -12.61 16.59 23.31
CA ALA A 120 -12.76 15.82 22.08
C ALA A 120 -11.38 15.45 21.53
N ILE A 121 -11.19 14.20 21.13
CA ILE A 121 -10.07 13.76 20.29
C ILE A 121 -10.65 13.28 18.97
N ALA A 122 -10.25 13.93 17.88
CA ALA A 122 -10.52 13.48 16.53
C ALA A 122 -9.31 12.74 15.99
N GLY A 123 -9.54 11.57 15.40
CA GLY A 123 -8.49 10.75 14.81
C GLY A 123 -8.98 9.93 13.63
N GLY A 124 -8.08 9.64 12.70
CA GLY A 124 -8.36 8.73 11.59
C GLY A 124 -7.11 7.99 11.11
N LEU A 125 -7.35 6.80 10.55
CA LEU A 125 -6.37 6.07 9.77
C LEU A 125 -6.14 6.85 8.46
N ARG A 126 -4.89 6.85 8.00
CA ARG A 126 -4.48 7.55 6.78
C ARG A 126 -4.86 6.76 5.52
N THR A 127 -6.08 6.24 5.45
CA THR A 127 -6.60 5.65 4.21
C THR A 127 -7.36 6.75 3.47
N PRO A 128 -6.80 7.36 2.40
CA PRO A 128 -7.61 8.22 1.55
C PRO A 128 -8.77 7.40 0.99
N THR A 129 -9.98 7.76 1.39
CA THR A 129 -11.23 7.14 0.93
C THR A 129 -11.69 7.69 -0.42
N ASP A 130 -11.03 8.73 -0.93
CA ASP A 130 -11.39 9.44 -2.17
C ASP A 130 -10.34 9.23 -3.28
N VAL A 131 -9.81 8.01 -3.43
CA VAL A 131 -8.96 7.65 -4.58
C VAL A 131 -9.86 7.24 -5.75
N ASP A 132 -9.74 7.92 -6.89
CA ASP A 132 -10.43 7.49 -8.11
C ASP A 132 -9.71 6.27 -8.71
N ILE A 133 -10.26 5.09 -8.43
CA ILE A 133 -9.71 3.81 -8.92
C ILE A 133 -10.16 3.61 -10.37
N PRO A 134 -9.21 3.48 -11.34
CA PRO A 134 -9.51 3.19 -12.73
C PRO A 134 -10.37 1.93 -12.90
N LYS A 135 -11.19 1.88 -13.95
CA LYS A 135 -12.12 0.76 -14.19
C LYS A 135 -11.38 -0.57 -14.36
N GLU A 136 -10.20 -0.52 -14.95
CA GLU A 136 -9.32 -1.66 -15.22
C GLU A 136 -8.75 -2.28 -13.94
N ILE A 137 -8.70 -1.50 -12.85
CA ILE A 137 -8.14 -1.92 -11.56
C ILE A 137 -9.25 -2.24 -10.54
N ARG A 138 -10.44 -1.67 -10.72
CA ARG A 138 -11.53 -1.83 -9.76
C ARG A 138 -11.97 -3.28 -9.66
N GLY A 139 -11.84 -3.87 -8.47
CA GLY A 139 -12.23 -5.26 -8.20
C GLY A 139 -11.29 -6.31 -8.79
N ILE A 140 -10.10 -5.92 -9.25
CA ILE A 140 -9.10 -6.85 -9.80
C ILE A 140 -8.43 -7.70 -8.71
N LEU A 141 -8.30 -7.17 -7.49
CA LEU A 141 -7.63 -7.87 -6.40
C LEU A 141 -8.54 -8.98 -5.83
N PRO A 142 -7.99 -10.18 -5.58
CA PRO A 142 -8.75 -11.27 -5.00
C PRO A 142 -9.16 -10.94 -3.55
N LYS A 143 -10.42 -11.22 -3.20
CA LYS A 143 -10.88 -11.15 -1.80
C LYS A 143 -10.35 -12.35 -1.02
N ARG A 144 -10.00 -12.14 0.25
CA ARG A 144 -9.59 -13.21 1.15
C ARG A 144 -10.82 -13.89 1.75
N ASN A 145 -11.02 -15.17 1.45
CA ASN A 145 -12.10 -15.96 2.05
C ASN A 145 -11.81 -16.23 3.53
N GLU A 146 -12.86 -16.23 4.37
CA GLU A 146 -12.73 -16.51 5.81
C GLU A 146 -12.20 -17.94 6.08
N ASP A 147 -12.59 -18.91 5.25
CA ASP A 147 -12.10 -20.29 5.32
C ASP A 147 -10.86 -20.47 4.44
N SER A 148 -9.76 -19.83 4.83
CA SER A 148 -8.48 -19.92 4.13
C SER A 148 -7.31 -20.18 5.08
N HIS A 149 -6.21 -20.68 4.53
CA HIS A 149 -4.97 -20.91 5.27
C HIS A 149 -3.77 -20.33 4.52
N LYS A 150 -2.59 -20.32 5.14
CA LYS A 150 -1.36 -19.79 4.51
C LYS A 150 -1.02 -20.40 3.15
N GLY A 151 -1.40 -21.66 2.87
CA GLY A 151 -1.21 -22.25 1.54
C GLY A 151 -2.17 -21.74 0.47
N SER A 152 -3.26 -21.06 0.84
CA SER A 152 -4.29 -20.56 -0.09
C SER A 152 -3.85 -19.30 -0.82
N PHE A 153 -2.78 -18.65 -0.33
CA PHE A 153 -2.28 -17.37 -0.83
C PHE A 153 -0.88 -17.48 -1.42
N GLY A 154 -0.53 -18.68 -1.90
CA GLY A 154 0.70 -18.94 -2.63
C GLY A 154 1.95 -19.10 -1.78
N ARG A 155 2.94 -19.72 -2.42
CA ARG A 155 4.33 -19.88 -2.00
C ARG A 155 5.21 -19.12 -2.98
N VAL A 156 5.73 -17.98 -2.54
CA VAL A 156 6.54 -17.08 -3.36
C VAL A 156 8.01 -17.30 -3.04
N GLY A 157 8.83 -17.63 -4.04
CA GLY A 157 10.29 -17.69 -3.91
C GLY A 157 10.94 -16.40 -4.38
N ILE A 158 11.74 -15.75 -3.55
CA ILE A 158 12.48 -14.53 -3.87
C ILE A 158 13.97 -14.87 -3.94
N VAL A 159 14.54 -14.91 -5.14
CA VAL A 159 15.96 -15.20 -5.42
C VAL A 159 16.68 -13.88 -5.66
N ALA A 160 17.24 -13.35 -4.58
CA ALA A 160 17.74 -11.98 -4.56
C ALA A 160 18.88 -11.81 -3.55
N GLY A 161 19.66 -10.74 -3.77
CA GLY A 161 20.68 -10.27 -2.85
C GLY A 161 22.06 -10.90 -3.03
N SER A 162 23.05 -10.13 -2.61
CA SER A 162 24.45 -10.49 -2.51
C SER A 162 25.09 -9.70 -1.36
N ARG A 163 26.34 -9.97 -1.03
CA ARG A 163 27.15 -9.07 -0.20
C ARG A 163 27.12 -7.67 -0.81
N GLY A 164 26.82 -6.67 0.03
CA GLY A 164 26.62 -5.28 -0.39
C GLY A 164 25.21 -4.95 -0.89
N MET A 165 24.42 -5.93 -1.34
CA MET A 165 23.08 -5.73 -1.94
C MET A 165 21.96 -6.47 -1.21
N VAL A 166 22.18 -6.82 0.07
CA VAL A 166 21.20 -7.49 0.95
C VAL A 166 19.84 -6.76 1.01
N GLY A 167 19.86 -5.43 0.88
CA GLY A 167 18.64 -4.61 0.90
C GLY A 167 17.62 -5.01 -0.16
N ALA A 168 18.07 -5.46 -1.34
CA ALA A 168 17.19 -5.86 -2.44
C ALA A 168 16.34 -7.08 -2.07
N SER A 169 16.98 -8.12 -1.52
CA SER A 169 16.28 -9.31 -1.01
C SER A 169 15.29 -8.96 0.11
N TYR A 170 15.69 -8.10 1.05
CA TYR A 170 14.81 -7.65 2.13
C TYR A 170 13.57 -6.93 1.58
N LEU A 171 13.74 -5.97 0.67
CA LEU A 171 12.63 -5.16 0.14
C LEU A 171 11.66 -6.00 -0.67
N SER A 172 12.15 -6.85 -1.60
CA SER A 172 11.28 -7.74 -2.38
C SER A 172 10.55 -8.75 -1.49
N THR A 173 11.22 -9.34 -0.51
CA THR A 173 10.60 -10.30 0.41
C THR A 173 9.52 -9.66 1.27
N MET A 174 9.82 -8.51 1.89
CA MET A 174 8.84 -7.81 2.71
C MET A 174 7.66 -7.29 1.89
N ALA A 175 7.91 -6.85 0.66
CA ALA A 175 6.85 -6.38 -0.23
C ALA A 175 5.89 -7.53 -0.55
N ALA A 176 6.43 -8.71 -0.86
CA ALA A 176 5.59 -9.89 -1.11
C ALA A 176 4.72 -10.26 0.11
N LEU A 177 5.29 -10.24 1.32
CA LEU A 177 4.53 -10.45 2.56
C LEU A 177 3.43 -9.40 2.75
N ARG A 178 3.76 -8.11 2.56
CA ARG A 178 2.82 -6.99 2.74
C ARG A 178 1.72 -6.94 1.68
N THR A 179 1.97 -7.51 0.50
CA THR A 179 0.97 -7.68 -0.57
C THR A 179 0.09 -8.92 -0.38
N GLY A 180 0.27 -9.66 0.72
CA GLY A 180 -0.68 -10.68 1.15
C GLY A 180 -0.30 -12.11 0.81
N SER A 181 0.93 -12.37 0.33
CA SER A 181 1.44 -13.74 0.14
C SER A 181 1.27 -14.59 1.39
N GLY A 182 0.93 -15.86 1.20
CA GLY A 182 0.72 -16.79 2.29
C GLY A 182 2.01 -17.34 2.89
N LEU A 183 2.96 -17.70 2.04
CA LEU A 183 4.33 -18.09 2.40
C LEU A 183 5.31 -17.39 1.46
N VAL A 184 6.34 -16.74 2.02
CA VAL A 184 7.42 -16.13 1.24
C VAL A 184 8.75 -16.73 1.68
N TYR A 185 9.48 -17.25 0.70
CA TYR A 185 10.80 -17.84 0.85
C TYR A 185 11.84 -16.84 0.33
N SER A 186 12.67 -16.30 1.22
CA SER A 186 13.83 -15.51 0.84
C SER A 186 14.99 -16.46 0.57
N ILE A 187 15.27 -16.69 -0.72
CA ILE A 187 16.28 -17.62 -1.19
C ILE A 187 17.54 -16.82 -1.48
N VAL A 188 18.62 -17.08 -0.73
CA VAL A 188 19.80 -16.22 -0.68
C VAL A 188 21.12 -17.01 -0.68
N PRO A 189 22.26 -16.41 -1.07
CA PRO A 189 23.57 -17.02 -0.88
C PRO A 189 23.86 -17.24 0.62
N ARG A 190 24.48 -18.38 0.97
CA ARG A 190 24.81 -18.73 2.37
C ARG A 190 25.59 -17.63 3.10
N GLY A 191 26.48 -16.92 2.40
CA GLY A 191 27.27 -15.82 2.96
C GLY A 191 26.48 -14.59 3.40
N ILE A 192 25.16 -14.51 3.16
CA ILE A 192 24.28 -13.44 3.68
C ILE A 192 23.11 -13.94 4.53
N GLU A 193 22.99 -15.25 4.77
CA GLU A 193 21.87 -15.89 5.49
C GLU A 193 21.61 -15.25 6.87
N ASP A 194 22.64 -15.10 7.69
CA ASP A 194 22.53 -14.55 9.05
C ASP A 194 21.96 -13.12 9.03
N ILE A 195 22.37 -12.32 8.04
CA ILE A 195 21.91 -10.93 7.92
C ILE A 195 20.42 -10.90 7.59
N LEU A 196 19.96 -11.77 6.69
CA LEU A 196 18.54 -11.84 6.33
C LEU A 196 17.72 -12.43 7.47
N SER A 197 18.22 -13.45 8.17
CA SER A 197 17.55 -14.06 9.32
C SER A 197 17.33 -13.07 10.47
N ILE A 198 18.20 -12.06 10.61
CA ILE A 198 18.00 -10.95 11.57
C ILE A 198 16.96 -9.94 11.05
N LYS A 199 16.93 -9.69 9.73
CA LYS A 199 16.08 -8.66 9.12
C LYS A 199 14.65 -9.11 8.83
N LEU A 200 14.45 -10.41 8.58
CA LEU A 200 13.21 -11.00 8.14
C LEU A 200 12.78 -12.06 9.15
N VAL A 201 11.80 -11.70 9.99
CA VAL A 201 11.32 -12.59 11.04
C VAL A 201 10.21 -13.50 10.51
N GLU A 202 9.37 -12.99 9.62
CA GLU A 202 8.19 -13.69 9.09
C GLU A 202 8.50 -14.55 7.85
N ALA A 203 9.52 -14.17 7.06
CA ALA A 203 9.89 -14.91 5.86
C ALA A 203 10.68 -16.18 6.18
N ILE A 204 10.54 -17.20 5.35
CA ILE A 204 11.34 -18.41 5.46
C ILE A 204 12.66 -18.17 4.74
N ILE A 205 13.78 -18.19 5.47
CA ILE A 205 15.10 -18.07 4.85
C ILE A 205 15.53 -19.44 4.33
N LYS A 206 15.95 -19.48 3.06
CA LYS A 206 16.59 -20.62 2.42
C LYS A 206 17.93 -20.17 1.88
N SER A 207 19.02 -20.64 2.46
CA SER A 207 20.34 -20.39 1.91
C SER A 207 20.73 -21.46 0.91
N VAL A 208 21.52 -21.06 -0.08
CA VAL A 208 22.16 -21.95 -1.05
C VAL A 208 23.67 -21.79 -1.04
N GLU A 209 24.39 -22.85 -1.43
CA GLU A 209 25.85 -22.82 -1.56
C GLU A 209 26.33 -21.65 -2.42
N ASP A 210 27.40 -20.98 -1.99
CA ASP A 210 27.93 -19.77 -2.62
C ASP A 210 29.46 -19.73 -2.69
N GLY A 211 30.14 -20.81 -2.29
CA GLY A 211 31.59 -20.92 -2.27
C GLY A 211 32.28 -19.88 -1.39
N GLY A 212 31.58 -19.30 -0.42
CA GLY A 212 32.06 -18.22 0.43
C GLY A 212 32.14 -16.85 -0.25
N ARG A 213 31.60 -16.70 -1.47
CA ARG A 213 31.65 -15.45 -2.24
C ARG A 213 30.59 -14.44 -1.80
N GLY A 214 29.49 -14.90 -1.20
CA GLY A 214 28.37 -14.05 -0.80
C GLY A 214 27.51 -13.58 -1.98
N HIS A 215 27.50 -14.30 -3.08
CA HIS A 215 26.60 -14.11 -4.23
C HIS A 215 26.28 -15.47 -4.84
N PHE A 216 25.19 -15.59 -5.60
CA PHE A 216 24.84 -16.84 -6.26
C PHE A 216 25.93 -17.26 -7.26
N THR A 217 26.10 -18.57 -7.41
CA THR A 217 27.06 -19.19 -8.32
C THR A 217 26.42 -20.39 -9.02
N MET A 218 27.08 -20.97 -10.02
CA MET A 218 26.60 -22.23 -10.60
C MET A 218 26.53 -23.39 -9.59
N ASP A 219 27.34 -23.36 -8.53
CA ASP A 219 27.25 -24.35 -7.44
C ASP A 219 25.92 -24.25 -6.67
N SER A 220 25.23 -23.11 -6.74
CA SER A 220 23.90 -22.90 -6.15
C SER A 220 22.77 -23.63 -6.91
N TYR A 221 23.01 -24.04 -8.17
CA TYR A 221 21.96 -24.41 -9.12
C TYR A 221 21.09 -25.59 -8.66
N GLU A 222 21.70 -26.71 -8.24
CA GLU A 222 20.93 -27.91 -7.85
C GLU A 222 20.08 -27.66 -6.60
N GLU A 223 20.61 -26.93 -5.61
CA GLU A 223 19.86 -26.55 -4.41
C GLU A 223 18.71 -25.60 -4.75
N LEU A 224 18.92 -24.62 -5.63
CA LEU A 224 17.88 -23.73 -6.14
C LEU A 224 16.78 -24.52 -6.84
N ARG A 225 17.16 -25.42 -7.75
CA ARG A 225 16.24 -26.27 -8.51
C ARG A 225 15.36 -27.12 -7.60
N ASP A 226 15.93 -27.69 -6.54
CA ASP A 226 15.16 -28.47 -5.56
C ASP A 226 14.19 -27.59 -4.75
N ILE A 227 14.60 -26.38 -4.35
CA ILE A 227 13.72 -25.43 -3.64
C ILE A 227 12.54 -24.99 -4.53
N PHE A 228 12.79 -24.74 -5.82
CA PHE A 228 11.80 -24.18 -6.74
C PHE A 228 10.60 -25.09 -6.98
N ARG A 229 10.76 -26.42 -6.84
CA ARG A 229 9.66 -27.39 -7.05
C ARG A 229 8.44 -27.15 -6.15
N ASP A 230 8.65 -26.53 -4.99
CA ASP A 230 7.59 -26.28 -4.02
C ASP A 230 6.97 -24.87 -4.14
N MET A 231 7.42 -24.04 -5.08
CA MET A 231 6.98 -22.65 -5.24
C MET A 231 5.89 -22.53 -6.30
N ASP A 232 4.98 -21.57 -6.10
CA ASP A 232 3.94 -21.23 -7.07
C ASP A 232 4.44 -20.15 -8.06
N VAL A 233 5.42 -19.33 -7.64
CA VAL A 233 6.00 -18.24 -8.43
C VAL A 233 7.39 -17.90 -7.90
N LEU A 234 8.28 -17.48 -8.81
CA LEU A 234 9.61 -16.99 -8.46
C LEU A 234 9.80 -15.53 -8.86
N ALA A 235 10.42 -14.74 -7.99
CA ALA A 235 11.02 -13.46 -8.35
C ALA A 235 12.54 -13.61 -8.35
N ILE A 236 13.19 -13.24 -9.44
CA ILE A 236 14.63 -13.47 -9.66
C ILE A 236 15.27 -12.17 -10.10
N GLY A 237 16.39 -11.77 -9.47
CA GLY A 237 17.21 -10.67 -9.98
C GLY A 237 17.67 -9.60 -9.00
N PRO A 238 16.80 -9.06 -8.12
CA PRO A 238 17.17 -7.93 -7.27
C PRO A 238 18.48 -8.13 -6.52
N GLY A 239 19.52 -7.37 -6.88
CA GLY A 239 20.82 -7.40 -6.22
C GLY A 239 21.60 -8.71 -6.29
N MET A 240 21.35 -9.59 -7.27
CA MET A 240 22.17 -10.80 -7.45
C MET A 240 23.52 -10.54 -8.10
N GLY A 241 23.65 -9.41 -8.82
CA GLY A 241 24.75 -9.00 -9.69
C GLY A 241 24.91 -9.82 -10.98
N VAL A 242 25.87 -9.42 -11.83
CA VAL A 242 25.99 -9.95 -13.20
C VAL A 242 27.44 -10.34 -13.53
N ASP A 243 27.67 -11.60 -13.87
CA ASP A 243 28.89 -12.16 -14.48
C ASP A 243 28.54 -13.41 -15.31
N GLU A 244 29.55 -14.05 -15.91
CA GLU A 244 29.36 -15.24 -16.76
C GLU A 244 28.66 -16.39 -16.01
N ASP A 245 29.05 -16.63 -14.76
CA ASP A 245 28.51 -17.69 -13.90
C ASP A 245 27.02 -17.45 -13.61
N ARG A 246 26.63 -16.21 -13.27
CA ARG A 246 25.24 -15.84 -13.01
C ARG A 246 24.38 -15.73 -14.27
N VAL A 247 24.97 -15.38 -15.41
CA VAL A 247 24.29 -15.43 -16.72
C VAL A 247 23.88 -16.86 -17.05
N GLU A 248 24.80 -17.81 -16.89
CA GLU A 248 24.50 -19.23 -17.09
C GLU A 248 23.46 -19.73 -16.08
N LEU A 249 23.64 -19.39 -14.79
CA LEU A 249 22.71 -19.78 -13.73
C LEU A 249 21.28 -19.31 -14.04
N VAL A 250 21.08 -18.00 -14.27
CA VAL A 250 19.75 -17.46 -14.56
C VAL A 250 19.15 -18.11 -15.81
N GLY A 251 19.95 -18.32 -16.86
CA GLY A 251 19.49 -19.01 -18.07
C GLY A 251 18.94 -20.40 -17.78
N ARG A 252 19.66 -21.21 -16.98
CA ARG A 252 19.20 -22.55 -16.61
C ARG A 252 17.97 -22.53 -15.71
N LEU A 253 17.93 -21.64 -14.70
CA LEU A 253 16.79 -21.51 -13.81
C LEU A 253 15.50 -21.12 -14.55
N LEU A 254 15.61 -20.23 -15.54
CA LEU A 254 14.47 -19.83 -16.38
C LEU A 254 13.93 -20.99 -17.23
N MET A 255 14.81 -21.85 -17.77
CA MET A 255 14.42 -23.00 -18.58
C MET A 255 13.86 -24.15 -17.75
N ASP A 256 14.37 -24.38 -16.55
CA ASP A 256 14.00 -25.52 -15.72
C ASP A 256 12.72 -25.34 -14.90
N TYR A 257 12.38 -24.10 -14.55
CA TYR A 257 11.19 -23.83 -13.76
C TYR A 257 9.98 -23.61 -14.67
N GLU A 258 8.96 -24.44 -14.54
CA GLU A 258 7.76 -24.41 -15.39
C GLU A 258 6.72 -23.36 -14.94
N GLY A 259 6.78 -22.90 -13.67
CA GLY A 259 5.83 -21.94 -13.12
C GLY A 259 6.12 -20.48 -13.54
N PRO A 260 5.27 -19.51 -13.17
CA PRO A 260 5.46 -18.09 -13.45
C PRO A 260 6.73 -17.49 -12.83
N ILE A 261 7.39 -16.57 -13.56
CA ILE A 261 8.60 -15.87 -13.10
C ILE A 261 8.43 -14.36 -13.25
N VAL A 262 8.82 -13.62 -12.22
CA VAL A 262 9.07 -12.17 -12.28
C VAL A 262 10.58 -11.95 -12.30
N LEU A 263 11.11 -11.40 -13.38
CA LEU A 263 12.53 -11.16 -13.59
C LEU A 263 12.82 -9.66 -13.55
N ASP A 264 13.66 -9.22 -12.62
CA ASP A 264 13.99 -7.80 -12.43
C ASP A 264 15.51 -7.58 -12.41
N ALA A 265 15.93 -6.32 -12.51
CA ALA A 265 17.28 -5.87 -12.20
C ALA A 265 18.39 -6.74 -12.86
N ASP A 266 19.26 -7.34 -12.05
CA ASP A 266 20.36 -8.17 -12.53
C ASP A 266 19.89 -9.44 -13.23
N GLY A 267 18.68 -9.95 -12.93
CA GLY A 267 18.07 -11.04 -13.67
C GLY A 267 17.79 -10.65 -15.13
N ILE A 268 17.28 -9.44 -15.36
CA ILE A 268 17.09 -8.89 -16.71
C ILE A 268 18.45 -8.69 -17.38
N ASN A 269 19.42 -8.10 -16.69
CA ASN A 269 20.76 -7.89 -17.26
C ASN A 269 21.46 -9.22 -17.62
N CYS A 270 21.26 -10.28 -16.82
CA CYS A 270 21.72 -11.62 -17.14
C CYS A 270 21.04 -12.18 -18.40
N LEU A 271 19.72 -12.01 -18.50
CA LEU A 271 18.95 -12.41 -19.68
C LEU A 271 19.40 -11.66 -20.94
N SER A 272 19.64 -10.34 -20.86
CA SER A 272 20.13 -9.52 -21.98
C SER A 272 21.52 -9.94 -22.48
N LYS A 273 22.39 -10.42 -21.59
CA LYS A 273 23.72 -10.94 -21.96
C LYS A 273 23.68 -12.39 -22.45
N GLY A 274 22.63 -13.13 -22.08
CA GLY A 274 22.39 -14.49 -22.55
C GLY A 274 21.70 -14.54 -23.91
N ASN A 275 21.22 -15.72 -24.31
CA ASN A 275 20.42 -15.89 -25.51
C ASN A 275 18.93 -15.77 -25.19
N ILE A 276 18.44 -14.53 -25.10
CA ILE A 276 17.04 -14.23 -24.76
C ILE A 276 16.03 -15.02 -25.60
N SER A 277 16.22 -15.06 -26.92
CA SER A 277 15.31 -15.75 -27.84
C SER A 277 15.26 -17.24 -27.55
N SER A 278 16.40 -17.87 -27.31
CA SER A 278 16.45 -19.29 -26.97
C SER A 278 15.87 -19.58 -25.58
N ILE A 279 16.14 -18.73 -24.59
CA ILE A 279 15.67 -18.98 -23.22
C ILE A 279 14.15 -18.82 -23.14
N LEU A 280 13.62 -17.70 -23.65
CA LEU A 280 12.19 -17.41 -23.53
C LEU A 280 11.33 -18.27 -24.48
N ALA A 281 11.82 -18.64 -25.66
CA ALA A 281 11.05 -19.46 -26.60
C ALA A 281 10.90 -20.93 -26.15
N ASN A 282 11.77 -21.41 -25.25
CA ASN A 282 11.73 -22.79 -24.75
C ASN A 282 11.11 -22.89 -23.35
N ARG A 283 10.48 -21.81 -22.86
CA ARG A 283 9.87 -21.78 -21.53
C ARG A 283 8.36 -21.86 -21.66
N ASP A 284 7.75 -22.79 -20.92
CA ASP A 284 6.29 -22.97 -20.89
C ASP A 284 5.58 -22.02 -19.91
N GLY A 285 6.27 -21.58 -18.85
CA GLY A 285 5.72 -20.67 -17.84
C GLY A 285 5.69 -19.21 -18.29
N LYS A 286 4.72 -18.43 -17.79
CA LYS A 286 4.63 -16.99 -18.08
C LYS A 286 5.75 -16.19 -17.41
N THR A 287 6.36 -15.27 -18.16
CA THR A 287 7.46 -14.42 -17.66
C THR A 287 7.01 -12.97 -17.61
N VAL A 288 7.17 -12.33 -16.46
CA VAL A 288 7.07 -10.88 -16.29
C VAL A 288 8.48 -10.33 -16.18
N ILE A 289 8.84 -9.36 -17.01
CA ILE A 289 10.09 -8.60 -16.85
C ILE A 289 9.76 -7.16 -16.44
N THR A 290 10.55 -6.57 -15.55
CA THR A 290 10.30 -5.23 -15.01
C THR A 290 11.42 -4.22 -15.31
N PRO A 291 11.84 -4.02 -16.58
CA PRO A 291 12.98 -3.17 -16.88
C PRO A 291 12.69 -1.69 -16.61
N HIS A 292 13.68 -0.95 -16.10
CA HIS A 292 13.72 0.49 -16.34
C HIS A 292 14.23 0.78 -17.76
N LEU A 293 14.11 2.03 -18.25
CA LEU A 293 14.52 2.37 -19.63
C LEU A 293 15.95 1.94 -20.00
N GLY A 294 16.93 2.11 -19.10
CA GLY A 294 18.29 1.63 -19.32
C GLY A 294 18.45 0.10 -19.43
N GLU A 295 17.66 -0.70 -18.71
CA GLU A 295 17.63 -2.16 -18.84
C GLU A 295 16.97 -2.56 -20.15
N LEU A 296 15.88 -1.89 -20.53
CA LEU A 296 15.20 -2.08 -21.81
C LEU A 296 16.14 -1.78 -23.00
N SER A 297 16.93 -0.71 -22.90
CA SER A 297 17.95 -0.37 -23.91
C SER A 297 18.97 -1.48 -24.11
N ARG A 298 19.48 -2.06 -23.02
CA ARG A 298 20.40 -3.21 -23.10
C ARG A 298 19.71 -4.47 -23.64
N LEU A 299 18.44 -4.68 -23.29
CA LEU A 299 17.65 -5.83 -23.73
C LEU A 299 17.35 -5.79 -25.23
N LEU A 300 17.10 -4.60 -25.77
CA LEU A 300 16.81 -4.39 -27.19
C LEU A 300 18.07 -4.16 -28.04
N ASP A 301 19.23 -3.94 -27.43
CA ASP A 301 20.45 -3.47 -28.09
C ASP A 301 20.20 -2.20 -28.93
N MET A 302 19.52 -1.23 -28.30
CA MET A 302 19.10 0.03 -28.93
C MET A 302 19.42 1.23 -28.03
N ASP A 303 19.72 2.37 -28.64
CA ASP A 303 19.94 3.61 -27.92
C ASP A 303 18.65 4.14 -27.27
N LEU A 304 18.80 4.78 -26.11
CA LEU A 304 17.67 5.35 -25.37
C LEU A 304 16.92 6.44 -26.14
N ALA A 305 17.58 7.13 -27.07
CA ALA A 305 16.95 8.14 -27.90
C ALA A 305 15.93 7.49 -28.84
N ASP A 306 16.34 6.46 -29.57
CA ASP A 306 15.51 5.73 -30.52
C ASP A 306 14.33 5.04 -29.81
N ILE A 307 14.57 4.42 -28.66
CA ILE A 307 13.50 3.80 -27.86
C ILE A 307 12.43 4.82 -27.44
N ARG A 308 12.82 6.06 -27.18
CA ARG A 308 11.86 7.11 -26.76
C ARG A 308 11.01 7.64 -27.91
N GLU A 309 11.45 7.51 -29.16
CA GLU A 309 10.67 7.93 -30.32
C GLU A 309 9.39 7.08 -30.49
N ASP A 310 9.48 5.77 -30.20
CA ASP A 310 8.32 4.86 -30.21
C ASP A 310 8.37 3.83 -29.06
N LEU A 311 8.36 4.33 -27.81
CA LEU A 311 8.41 3.47 -26.62
C LEU A 311 7.27 2.44 -26.62
N VAL A 312 6.07 2.87 -27.02
CA VAL A 312 4.87 2.01 -27.06
C VAL A 312 5.06 0.86 -28.05
N GLY A 313 5.55 1.15 -29.26
CA GLY A 313 5.81 0.14 -30.28
C GLY A 313 6.88 -0.86 -29.84
N HIS A 314 7.99 -0.37 -29.25
CA HIS A 314 9.05 -1.25 -28.76
C HIS A 314 8.57 -2.18 -27.64
N VAL A 315 7.82 -1.66 -26.68
CA VAL A 315 7.30 -2.44 -25.54
C VAL A 315 6.30 -3.51 -25.99
N ARG A 316 5.40 -3.18 -26.91
CA ARG A 316 4.49 -4.18 -27.50
C ARG A 316 5.24 -5.23 -28.30
N ASN A 317 6.19 -4.81 -29.13
CA ASN A 317 6.94 -5.72 -30.00
C ASN A 317 7.70 -6.75 -29.17
N ILE A 318 8.44 -6.34 -28.14
CA ILE A 318 9.17 -7.30 -27.30
C ILE A 318 8.24 -8.24 -26.55
N ALA A 319 7.11 -7.75 -26.03
CA ALA A 319 6.11 -8.55 -25.34
C ALA A 319 5.53 -9.63 -26.26
N GLN A 320 5.11 -9.26 -27.47
CA GLN A 320 4.55 -10.16 -28.48
C GLN A 320 5.57 -11.13 -29.06
N LYS A 321 6.77 -10.63 -29.39
CA LYS A 321 7.84 -11.43 -29.99
C LYS A 321 8.27 -12.60 -29.09
N HIS A 322 8.26 -12.40 -27.78
CA HIS A 322 8.72 -13.38 -26.80
C HIS A 322 7.60 -13.99 -25.95
N ASP A 323 6.32 -13.65 -26.20
CA ASP A 323 5.17 -14.02 -25.36
C ASP A 323 5.41 -13.78 -23.85
N ILE A 324 5.85 -12.58 -23.52
CA ILE A 324 6.14 -12.15 -22.14
C ILE A 324 5.32 -10.92 -21.74
N ILE A 325 5.21 -10.68 -20.44
CA ILE A 325 4.70 -9.44 -19.88
C ILE A 325 5.88 -8.50 -19.62
N VAL A 326 5.82 -7.28 -20.12
CA VAL A 326 6.87 -6.26 -19.96
C VAL A 326 6.33 -5.06 -19.20
N VAL A 327 6.96 -4.77 -18.06
CA VAL A 327 6.67 -3.63 -17.18
C VAL A 327 7.80 -2.62 -17.29
N VAL A 328 7.63 -1.58 -18.12
CA VAL A 328 8.64 -0.53 -18.26
C VAL A 328 8.48 0.52 -17.17
N LYS A 329 9.38 0.48 -16.19
CA LYS A 329 9.40 1.37 -15.03
C LYS A 329 9.78 2.80 -15.45
N GLY A 330 9.05 3.78 -14.92
CA GLY A 330 9.26 5.20 -15.14
C GLY A 330 8.06 6.04 -14.74
N ALA A 331 8.13 7.34 -14.98
CA ALA A 331 6.92 8.18 -14.96
C ALA A 331 5.97 7.67 -16.04
N ASN A 332 4.72 7.38 -15.68
CA ASN A 332 3.76 6.65 -16.50
C ASN A 332 4.22 5.22 -16.85
N THR A 333 4.38 4.37 -15.84
CA THR A 333 4.83 2.97 -16.03
C THR A 333 3.90 2.21 -16.97
N MET A 334 4.46 1.53 -17.96
CA MET A 334 3.71 0.81 -18.99
C MET A 334 3.79 -0.69 -18.78
N VAL A 335 2.68 -1.39 -18.98
CA VAL A 335 2.59 -2.85 -18.91
C VAL A 335 2.00 -3.37 -20.22
N ALA A 336 2.71 -4.26 -20.92
CA ALA A 336 2.21 -4.93 -22.12
C ALA A 336 2.40 -6.44 -22.03
N ASP A 337 1.59 -7.22 -22.74
CA ASP A 337 1.72 -8.68 -22.84
C ASP A 337 1.79 -9.19 -24.28
N GLY A 338 1.96 -10.52 -24.40
CA GLY A 338 2.04 -11.23 -25.68
C GLY A 338 0.76 -11.15 -26.53
N ASP A 339 -0.40 -10.90 -25.90
CA ASP A 339 -1.68 -10.75 -26.58
C ASP A 339 -1.89 -9.33 -27.14
N GLY A 340 -0.98 -8.40 -26.87
CA GLY A 340 -1.02 -7.01 -27.33
C GLY A 340 -1.84 -6.09 -26.44
N ARG A 341 -2.24 -6.53 -25.24
CA ARG A 341 -2.82 -5.65 -24.22
C ARG A 341 -1.77 -4.63 -23.78
N LEU A 342 -2.22 -3.42 -23.47
CA LEU A 342 -1.36 -2.34 -22.98
C LEU A 342 -2.10 -1.56 -21.90
N TYR A 343 -1.43 -1.37 -20.76
CA TYR A 343 -1.86 -0.53 -19.65
C TYR A 343 -0.80 0.52 -19.33
N THR A 344 -1.24 1.72 -18.97
CA THR A 344 -0.36 2.81 -18.51
C THR A 344 -0.81 3.24 -17.12
N ASN A 345 0.06 3.05 -16.13
CA ASN A 345 -0.18 3.48 -14.76
C ASN A 345 0.18 4.96 -14.60
N THR A 346 -0.75 5.74 -14.06
CA THR A 346 -0.55 7.19 -13.80
C THR A 346 -0.34 7.53 -12.33
N THR A 347 -0.36 6.55 -11.44
CA THR A 347 -0.07 6.75 -10.01
C THR A 347 1.44 6.82 -9.74
N GLY A 348 1.80 7.40 -8.61
CA GLY A 348 3.18 7.59 -8.18
C GLY A 348 3.70 9.00 -8.42
N ASN A 349 4.83 9.29 -7.77
CA ASN A 349 5.41 10.63 -7.73
C ASN A 349 6.95 10.59 -7.80
N PRO A 350 7.60 11.74 -8.04
CA PRO A 350 9.06 11.82 -8.18
C PRO A 350 9.87 11.30 -6.99
N GLY A 351 9.33 11.31 -5.76
CA GLY A 351 10.05 10.80 -4.59
C GLY A 351 10.28 9.29 -4.63
N MET A 352 9.57 8.56 -5.51
CA MET A 352 9.77 7.13 -5.72
C MET A 352 11.06 6.82 -6.50
N ALA A 353 11.73 7.84 -7.04
CA ALA A 353 13.02 7.74 -7.69
C ALA A 353 14.16 7.56 -6.66
N THR A 354 14.05 6.50 -5.86
CA THR A 354 14.97 6.14 -4.78
C THR A 354 15.38 4.66 -4.92
N ALA A 355 16.52 4.30 -4.36
CA ALA A 355 17.04 2.94 -4.48
C ALA A 355 16.08 1.92 -3.83
N GLY A 356 15.83 0.83 -4.55
CA GLY A 356 15.01 -0.29 -4.09
C GLY A 356 13.50 -0.15 -4.27
N SER A 357 12.99 0.92 -4.90
CA SER A 357 11.56 0.98 -5.27
C SER A 357 11.19 -0.11 -6.28
N GLY A 358 12.08 -0.42 -7.23
CA GLY A 358 11.94 -1.57 -8.14
C GLY A 358 11.86 -2.91 -7.40
N ASP A 359 12.71 -3.11 -6.38
CA ASP A 359 12.72 -4.34 -5.57
C ASP A 359 11.36 -4.55 -4.87
N VAL A 360 10.76 -3.46 -4.36
CA VAL A 360 9.42 -3.48 -3.78
C VAL A 360 8.39 -3.91 -4.82
N LEU A 361 8.36 -3.26 -6.00
CA LEU A 361 7.44 -3.61 -7.08
C LEU A 361 7.55 -5.09 -7.49
N THR A 362 8.77 -5.62 -7.61
CA THR A 362 9.03 -7.02 -7.95
C THR A 362 8.40 -7.98 -6.95
N GLY A 363 8.55 -7.71 -5.65
CA GLY A 363 7.90 -8.49 -4.60
C GLY A 363 6.37 -8.41 -4.64
N MET A 364 5.82 -7.23 -4.95
CA MET A 364 4.36 -7.04 -5.07
C MET A 364 3.78 -7.86 -6.24
N ILE A 365 4.40 -7.79 -7.42
CA ILE A 365 3.94 -8.54 -8.60
C ILE A 365 4.02 -10.05 -8.33
N ALA A 366 5.14 -10.53 -7.80
CA ALA A 366 5.30 -11.94 -7.47
C ALA A 366 4.25 -12.41 -6.46
N SER A 367 3.96 -11.60 -5.43
CA SER A 367 2.90 -11.91 -4.45
C SER A 367 1.52 -12.05 -5.07
N LEU A 368 1.15 -11.17 -5.99
CA LEU A 368 -0.16 -11.22 -6.65
C LEU A 368 -0.29 -12.45 -7.56
N ILE A 369 0.77 -12.77 -8.31
CA ILE A 369 0.83 -14.00 -9.11
C ILE A 369 0.72 -15.24 -8.22
N GLY A 370 1.45 -15.28 -7.10
CA GLY A 370 1.44 -16.40 -6.16
C GLY A 370 0.06 -16.61 -5.51
N GLN A 371 -0.72 -15.54 -5.36
CA GLN A 371 -2.11 -15.61 -4.91
C GLN A 371 -3.08 -16.13 -5.99
N GLY A 372 -2.59 -16.50 -7.17
CA GLY A 372 -3.35 -17.09 -8.26
C GLY A 372 -3.88 -16.09 -9.28
N MET A 373 -3.42 -14.83 -9.26
CA MET A 373 -3.79 -13.84 -10.28
C MET A 373 -3.11 -14.15 -11.62
N GLU A 374 -3.80 -13.81 -12.71
CA GLU A 374 -3.21 -13.85 -14.05
C GLU A 374 -2.00 -12.89 -14.11
N PRO A 375 -0.83 -13.30 -14.65
CA PRO A 375 0.39 -12.50 -14.60
C PRO A 375 0.30 -11.07 -15.13
N TYR A 376 -0.45 -10.81 -16.20
CA TYR A 376 -0.67 -9.44 -16.68
C TYR A 376 -1.53 -8.63 -15.72
N GLU A 377 -2.62 -9.21 -15.19
CA GLU A 377 -3.46 -8.59 -14.16
C GLU A 377 -2.71 -8.29 -12.86
N ALA A 378 -1.83 -9.21 -12.45
CA ALA A 378 -0.93 -9.03 -11.32
C ALA A 378 0.07 -7.90 -11.56
N ALA A 379 0.62 -7.79 -12.77
CA ALA A 379 1.55 -6.72 -13.14
C ALA A 379 0.87 -5.34 -13.11
N ILE A 380 -0.32 -5.19 -13.72
CA ILE A 380 -1.05 -3.90 -13.70
C ILE A 380 -1.47 -3.50 -12.28
N SER A 381 -1.91 -4.47 -11.48
CA SER A 381 -2.29 -4.25 -10.08
C SER A 381 -1.08 -3.88 -9.22
N GLY A 382 0.05 -4.55 -9.44
CA GLY A 382 1.31 -4.28 -8.76
C GLY A 382 1.82 -2.88 -9.02
N VAL A 383 1.87 -2.43 -10.28
CA VAL A 383 2.33 -1.07 -10.61
C VAL A 383 1.40 0.01 -10.07
N TYR A 384 0.08 -0.22 -10.11
CA TYR A 384 -0.89 0.74 -9.59
C TYR A 384 -0.80 0.86 -8.07
N CYS A 385 -0.79 -0.28 -7.35
CA CYS A 385 -0.66 -0.28 -5.90
C CYS A 385 0.68 0.28 -5.43
N HIS A 386 1.76 0.01 -6.17
CA HIS A 386 3.09 0.55 -5.89
C HIS A 386 3.13 2.09 -6.06
N GLY A 387 2.59 2.61 -7.16
CA GLY A 387 2.48 4.05 -7.39
C GLY A 387 1.62 4.73 -6.34
N LEU A 388 0.43 4.19 -6.06
CA LEU A 388 -0.45 4.70 -5.01
C LEU A 388 0.23 4.68 -3.64
N ALA A 389 1.03 3.65 -3.32
CA ALA A 389 1.76 3.57 -2.05
C ALA A 389 2.83 4.66 -1.95
N GLY A 390 3.45 5.01 -3.07
CA GLY A 390 4.32 6.19 -3.17
C GLY A 390 3.58 7.50 -2.93
N ASP A 391 2.37 7.66 -3.49
CA ASP A 391 1.56 8.86 -3.29
C ASP A 391 1.12 9.01 -1.83
N LEU A 392 0.74 7.91 -1.17
CA LEU A 392 0.47 7.90 0.27
C LEU A 392 1.70 8.28 1.11
N ALA A 393 2.87 7.79 0.72
CA ALA A 393 4.13 8.08 1.41
C ALA A 393 4.55 9.55 1.24
N GLU A 394 4.32 10.15 0.05
CA GLU A 394 4.56 11.58 -0.20
C GLU A 394 3.76 12.46 0.76
N GLU A 395 2.51 12.12 1.05
CA GLU A 395 1.66 12.92 1.94
C GLU A 395 2.21 13.02 3.38
N ASP A 396 3.02 12.04 3.81
CA ASP A 396 3.66 12.05 5.13
C ASP A 396 5.10 12.59 5.11
N LYS A 397 5.89 12.16 4.12
CA LYS A 397 7.34 12.41 4.10
C LYS A 397 7.74 13.54 3.15
N GLY A 398 6.84 13.97 2.27
CA GLY A 398 7.16 14.73 1.07
C GLY A 398 7.99 13.90 0.08
N GLN A 399 8.19 14.44 -1.12
CA GLN A 399 8.92 13.74 -2.18
C GLN A 399 10.43 13.61 -1.91
N TYR A 400 11.05 14.65 -1.32
CA TYR A 400 12.51 14.71 -1.17
C TYR A 400 13.10 13.72 -0.17
N GLY A 401 12.37 13.41 0.90
CA GLY A 401 12.85 12.56 1.99
C GLY A 401 12.45 11.09 1.85
N MET A 402 11.70 10.76 0.80
CA MET A 402 11.10 9.44 0.65
C MET A 402 12.14 8.37 0.27
N ILE A 403 12.03 7.21 0.89
CA ILE A 403 12.82 6.00 0.60
C ILE A 403 11.90 4.82 0.29
N SER A 404 12.47 3.74 -0.26
CA SER A 404 11.71 2.53 -0.66
C SER A 404 10.94 1.87 0.49
N ARG A 405 11.40 2.02 1.74
CA ARG A 405 10.66 1.54 2.91
C ARG A 405 9.38 2.33 3.19
N ASP A 406 9.32 3.62 2.85
CA ASP A 406 8.09 4.38 3.01
C ASP A 406 7.02 3.86 2.03
N ILE A 407 7.41 3.46 0.82
CA ILE A 407 6.51 2.80 -0.15
C ILE A 407 6.07 1.44 0.42
N LEU A 408 7.02 0.63 0.91
CA LEU A 408 6.76 -0.68 1.52
C LEU A 408 5.75 -0.59 2.68
N GLU A 409 5.93 0.38 3.57
CA GLU A 409 5.05 0.60 4.73
C GLU A 409 3.63 1.01 4.33
N ASN A 410 3.45 1.55 3.13
CA ASN A 410 2.15 1.98 2.62
C ASN A 410 1.40 0.91 1.81
N ILE A 411 2.03 -0.21 1.46
CA ILE A 411 1.39 -1.32 0.72
C ILE A 411 0.08 -1.80 1.39
N PRO A 412 0.00 -2.06 2.71
CA PRO A 412 -1.24 -2.56 3.29
C PRO A 412 -2.43 -1.61 3.13
N TYR A 413 -2.18 -0.30 3.14
CA TYR A 413 -3.23 0.70 2.95
C TYR A 413 -3.72 0.75 1.50
N THR A 414 -2.83 0.57 0.53
CA THR A 414 -3.27 0.50 -0.88
C THR A 414 -4.09 -0.75 -1.14
N MET A 415 -3.66 -1.91 -0.62
CA MET A 415 -4.44 -3.15 -0.71
C MET A 415 -5.85 -2.98 -0.11
N GLU A 416 -5.95 -2.36 1.07
CA GLU A 416 -7.23 -2.05 1.72
C GLU A 416 -8.10 -1.11 0.87
N ILE A 417 -7.54 -0.04 0.30
CA ILE A 417 -8.26 0.91 -0.55
C ILE A 417 -8.87 0.21 -1.77
N LEU A 418 -8.12 -0.68 -2.41
CA LEU A 418 -8.57 -1.38 -3.61
C LEU A 418 -9.60 -2.48 -3.33
N ILE A 419 -9.49 -3.19 -2.20
CA ILE A 419 -10.44 -4.23 -1.80
C ILE A 419 -11.74 -3.59 -1.27
N GLY A 420 -11.64 -2.46 -0.59
CA GLY A 420 -12.74 -1.75 0.06
C GLY A 420 -13.07 -2.33 1.44
N ARG A 421 -13.55 -1.45 2.34
CA ARG A 421 -14.17 -1.86 3.61
C ARG A 421 -15.64 -2.12 3.35
N GLU A 422 -16.10 -3.35 3.55
CA GLU A 422 -17.54 -3.67 3.61
C GLU A 422 -18.20 -3.13 4.89
#